data_AF-A0A6L9ZSU8-F1
#
_entry.id   AF-A0A6L9ZSU8-F1
#
_cell.length_a   1.000
_cell.length_b   1.000
_cell.length_c   1.000
_cell.angle_alpha   90.00
_cell.angle_beta   90.00
_cell.angle_gamma   90.00
#
_symmetry.space_group_name_H-M   'P 1'
#
loop_
_entity.id
_entity.type
_entity.pdbx_description
1 polymer ?
#
loop_
_entity_poly.entity_id
_entity_poly.type
_entity_poly.pdbx_seq_one_letter_code
_entity_poly.pdbx_strand_id
1 'polypeptide(L)'
;MYKLLWITCALPDKNGKTSGRPKFKAKHYYNSFSYPQLSNTSIVKNANGRYCINLPKIGLVPFVYNRPVPLGFKVKTGTVIREADGLYISFTIEDKTVPLRRAEIQPTENNSCMY
;
A
#
# COMPACT_ATOMS: atom_id res chain seq x y z
N MET A 1 -13.70 -35.67 -41.33
CA MET A 1 -14.52 -34.51 -40.93
C MET A 1 -13.98 -34.00 -39.59
N TYR A 2 -13.03 -33.07 -39.63
CA TYR A 2 -12.24 -32.65 -38.46
C TYR A 2 -12.98 -31.53 -37.72
N LYS A 3 -13.46 -31.83 -36.50
CA LYS A 3 -14.11 -30.85 -35.63
C LYS A 3 -13.02 -30.04 -34.90
N LEU A 4 -12.73 -28.84 -35.40
CA LEU A 4 -11.93 -27.84 -34.70
C LEU A 4 -12.69 -27.38 -33.46
N LEU A 5 -12.44 -28.03 -32.32
CA LEU A 5 -12.92 -27.60 -31.03
C LEU A 5 -12.01 -26.46 -30.56
N TRP A 6 -12.50 -25.22 -30.74
CA TRP A 6 -11.88 -24.03 -30.17
C TRP A 6 -11.73 -24.23 -28.65
N ILE A 7 -10.49 -24.10 -28.16
CA ILE A 7 -10.12 -24.29 -26.76
C ILE A 7 -10.88 -23.28 -25.91
N THR A 8 -11.98 -23.72 -25.28
CA THR A 8 -12.67 -22.96 -24.24
C THR A 8 -11.78 -22.91 -23.02
N CYS A 9 -11.36 -21.70 -22.64
CA CYS A 9 -10.53 -21.46 -21.46
C CYS A 9 -11.22 -22.01 -20.20
N ALA A 10 -10.44 -22.81 -19.46
CA ALA A 10 -10.70 -23.47 -18.18
C ALA A 10 -11.49 -24.79 -18.21
N LEU A 11 -10.81 -25.86 -17.81
CA LEU A 11 -11.45 -27.11 -17.37
C LEU A 11 -12.33 -26.80 -16.14
N PRO A 12 -13.56 -27.34 -16.07
CA PRO A 12 -14.42 -27.17 -14.90
C PRO A 12 -13.83 -27.88 -13.66
N ASP A 13 -14.09 -27.31 -12.48
CA ASP A 13 -13.79 -27.97 -11.20
C ASP A 13 -14.60 -29.28 -11.07
N LYS A 14 -14.24 -30.13 -10.09
CA LYS A 14 -14.97 -31.38 -9.77
C LYS A 14 -16.49 -31.18 -9.52
N ASN A 15 -16.89 -29.96 -9.19
CA ASN A 15 -18.27 -29.54 -8.96
C ASN A 15 -18.96 -28.93 -10.21
N GLY A 16 -18.34 -29.02 -11.39
CA GLY A 16 -18.89 -28.49 -12.65
C GLY A 16 -18.86 -26.96 -12.80
N LYS A 17 -18.25 -26.25 -11.84
CA LYS A 17 -18.11 -24.78 -11.89
C LYS A 17 -16.86 -24.42 -12.69
N THR A 18 -17.02 -23.57 -13.68
CA THR A 18 -15.89 -22.95 -14.40
C THR A 18 -15.49 -21.65 -13.69
N SER A 19 -14.19 -21.34 -13.63
CA SER A 19 -13.64 -20.12 -13.00
C SER A 19 -14.03 -18.80 -13.69
N GLY A 20 -14.95 -18.85 -14.66
CA GLY A 20 -15.35 -17.74 -15.50
C GLY A 20 -14.23 -17.30 -16.44
N ARG A 21 -14.56 -16.40 -17.38
CA ARG A 21 -13.52 -15.72 -18.16
C ARG A 21 -12.71 -14.80 -17.24
N PRO A 22 -11.38 -14.66 -17.46
CA PRO A 22 -10.58 -13.67 -16.75
C PRO A 22 -11.26 -12.31 -16.85
N LYS A 23 -11.66 -11.74 -15.70
CA LYS A 23 -12.25 -10.41 -15.68
C LYS A 23 -11.10 -9.40 -15.74
N PHE A 24 -11.05 -8.63 -16.83
CA PHE A 24 -10.17 -7.46 -16.89
C PHE A 24 -10.51 -6.51 -15.73
N LYS A 25 -9.48 -5.96 -15.10
CA LYS A 25 -9.63 -4.95 -14.03
C LYS A 25 -10.31 -3.72 -14.64
N ALA A 26 -11.51 -3.39 -14.15
CA ALA A 26 -12.19 -2.17 -14.55
C ALA A 26 -11.45 -0.93 -14.04
N LYS A 27 -11.56 0.20 -14.75
CA LYS A 27 -10.89 1.48 -14.42
C LYS A 27 -11.15 1.96 -12.99
N HIS A 28 -12.27 1.59 -12.38
CA HIS A 28 -12.68 1.99 -11.03
C HIS A 28 -12.34 0.95 -9.94
N TYR A 29 -11.67 -0.15 -10.29
CA TYR A 29 -11.27 -1.17 -9.32
C TYR A 29 -9.94 -0.77 -8.67
N TYR A 30 -10.01 0.07 -7.64
CA TYR A 30 -8.84 0.45 -6.85
C TYR A 30 -8.66 -0.50 -5.66
N ASN A 31 -7.44 -1.00 -5.49
CA ASN A 31 -7.05 -1.78 -4.31
C ASN A 31 -6.58 -0.88 -3.15
N SER A 32 -6.23 0.38 -3.42
CA SER A 32 -5.69 1.26 -2.40
C SER A 32 -6.19 2.70 -2.53
N PHE A 33 -6.21 3.40 -1.41
CA PHE A 33 -6.41 4.84 -1.36
C PHE A 33 -5.48 5.46 -0.32
N SER A 34 -4.94 6.63 -0.64
CA SER A 34 -3.94 7.32 0.17
C SER A 34 -4.48 8.62 0.74
N TYR A 35 -4.19 8.85 2.01
CA TYR A 35 -4.41 10.12 2.71
C TYR A 35 -3.09 10.88 2.77
N PRO A 36 -2.88 11.92 1.95
CA PRO A 36 -1.61 12.64 1.87
C PRO A 36 -1.29 13.46 3.12
N GLN A 37 -2.30 13.75 3.95
CA GLN A 37 -2.16 14.55 5.16
C GLN A 37 -2.87 13.87 6.33
N LEU A 38 -2.16 12.92 6.94
CA LEU A 38 -2.54 12.17 8.13
C LEU A 38 -1.97 12.79 9.43
N SER A 39 -1.48 14.03 9.34
CA SER A 39 -0.71 14.69 10.38
C SER A 39 -1.50 14.99 11.66
N ASN A 40 -2.83 15.10 11.57
CA ASN A 40 -3.70 15.45 12.70
C ASN A 40 -4.35 14.22 13.34
N THR A 41 -4.08 13.04 12.79
CA THR A 41 -4.73 11.80 13.17
C THR A 41 -3.80 11.03 14.09
N SER A 42 -4.07 11.15 15.38
CA SER A 42 -3.36 10.47 16.44
C SER A 42 -3.65 8.97 16.39
N ILE A 43 -2.60 8.20 16.66
CA ILE A 43 -2.71 6.77 16.96
C ILE A 43 -3.16 6.70 18.42
N VAL A 44 -4.37 6.19 18.65
CA VAL A 44 -5.01 6.14 19.96
C VAL A 44 -5.15 4.69 20.39
N LYS A 45 -5.05 4.41 21.69
CA LYS A 45 -5.46 3.11 22.24
C LYS A 45 -6.93 3.18 22.63
N ASN A 46 -7.73 2.26 22.10
CA ASN A 46 -9.13 2.10 22.52
C ASN A 46 -9.20 1.55 23.96
N ALA A 47 -10.39 1.60 24.57
CA ALA A 47 -10.67 1.04 25.90
C ALA A 47 -10.25 -0.44 26.04
N ASN A 48 -10.28 -1.20 24.94
CA ASN A 48 -9.90 -2.62 24.88
C ASN A 48 -8.38 -2.82 24.67
N GLY A 49 -7.55 -1.77 24.79
CA GLY A 49 -6.09 -1.83 24.65
C GLY A 49 -5.56 -1.96 23.22
N ARG A 50 -6.43 -1.97 22.20
CA ARG A 50 -6.03 -2.05 20.79
C ARG A 50 -5.65 -0.69 20.21
N TYR A 51 -4.62 -0.67 19.38
CA TYR A 51 -4.23 0.52 18.63
C TYR A 51 -5.24 0.82 17.53
N CYS A 52 -5.61 2.08 17.42
CA CYS A 52 -6.59 2.57 16.48
C CYS A 52 -6.09 3.85 15.84
N ILE A 53 -6.44 4.05 14.58
CA ILE A 53 -6.15 5.27 13.85
C ILE A 53 -7.45 5.93 13.47
N ASN A 54 -7.54 7.23 13.71
CA ASN A 54 -8.63 8.01 13.18
C ASN A 54 -8.34 8.29 11.70
N LEU A 55 -9.20 7.85 10.78
CA LEU A 55 -9.10 8.17 9.36
C LEU A 55 -10.18 9.20 9.02
N PRO A 56 -9.85 10.27 8.26
CA PRO A 56 -10.86 11.23 7.85
C PRO A 56 -11.94 10.52 7.02
N LYS A 57 -13.21 10.81 7.31
CA LYS A 57 -14.44 10.20 6.76
C LYS A 57 -14.77 8.78 7.21
N ILE A 58 -13.77 7.94 7.52
CA ILE A 58 -14.01 6.55 7.97
C ILE A 58 -14.20 6.49 9.49
N GLY A 59 -13.46 7.32 10.24
CA GLY A 59 -13.46 7.33 11.70
C GLY A 59 -12.36 6.45 12.30
N LEU A 60 -12.57 5.99 13.53
CA LEU A 60 -11.62 5.17 14.30
C LEU A 60 -11.56 3.74 13.77
N VAL A 61 -10.42 3.38 13.18
CA VAL A 61 -10.15 2.04 12.66
C VAL A 61 -9.12 1.33 13.55
N PRO A 62 -9.47 0.19 14.17
CA PRO A 62 -8.52 -0.61 14.91
C PRO A 62 -7.58 -1.35 13.95
N PHE A 63 -6.31 -1.42 14.31
CA PHE A 63 -5.31 -2.15 13.54
C PHE A 63 -4.23 -2.74 14.44
N VAL A 64 -3.47 -3.68 13.88
CA VAL A 64 -2.37 -4.35 14.57
C VAL A 64 -1.05 -3.71 14.15
N TYR A 65 -0.24 -3.32 15.13
CA TYR A 65 1.10 -2.79 14.89
C TYR A 65 2.12 -3.91 14.76
N ASN A 66 2.74 -4.05 13.59
CA ASN A 66 3.90 -4.92 13.44
C ASN A 66 5.20 -4.23 13.89
N ARG A 67 5.32 -2.91 13.71
CA ARG A 67 6.48 -2.11 14.13
C ARG A 67 6.01 -0.80 14.78
N PRO A 68 6.35 -0.52 16.04
CA PRO A 68 5.98 0.75 16.67
C PRO A 68 6.69 1.92 15.99
N VAL A 69 5.98 3.05 15.86
CA VAL A 69 6.56 4.29 15.34
C VAL A 69 7.52 4.87 16.39
N PRO A 70 8.78 5.18 16.02
CA PRO A 70 9.73 5.77 16.96
C PRO A 70 9.26 7.14 17.48
N LEU A 71 9.66 7.47 18.71
CA LEU A 71 9.25 8.72 19.38
C LEU A 71 9.82 9.94 18.63
N GLY A 72 8.99 10.96 18.37
CA GLY A 72 9.39 12.20 17.69
C GLY A 72 9.12 12.23 16.18
N PHE A 73 8.72 11.11 15.60
CA PHE A 73 8.41 11.02 14.18
C PHE A 73 6.96 11.41 13.88
N LYS A 74 6.75 12.15 12.77
CA LYS A 74 5.41 12.57 12.35
C LYS A 74 4.92 11.70 11.19
N VAL A 75 3.74 11.12 11.32
CA VAL A 75 3.09 10.40 10.22
C VAL A 75 2.56 11.42 9.22
N LYS A 76 3.02 11.33 7.97
CA LYS A 76 2.61 12.23 6.89
C LYS A 76 1.47 11.65 6.09
N THR A 77 1.65 10.43 5.60
CA THR A 77 0.73 9.78 4.66
C THR A 77 0.29 8.44 5.20
N GLY A 78 -1.00 8.12 5.05
CA GLY A 78 -1.54 6.79 5.33
C GLY A 78 -2.18 6.21 4.08
N THR A 79 -1.68 5.08 3.59
CA THR A 79 -2.28 4.36 2.47
C THR A 79 -2.97 3.12 2.97
N VAL A 80 -4.27 3.03 2.72
CA VAL A 80 -5.06 1.84 3.00
C VAL A 80 -5.04 0.95 1.77
N ILE A 81 -4.70 -0.32 1.95
CA ILE A 81 -4.54 -1.31 0.88
C ILE A 81 -5.45 -2.50 1.19
N ARG A 82 -6.24 -2.91 0.21
CA ARG A 82 -7.08 -4.10 0.26
C ARG A 82 -6.38 -5.23 -0.50
N GLU A 83 -5.97 -6.23 0.25
CA GLU A 83 -5.45 -7.49 -0.27
C GLU A 83 -6.47 -8.63 -0.07
N ALA A 84 -6.14 -9.84 -0.51
CA ALA A 84 -7.02 -11.01 -0.38
C ALA A 84 -7.32 -11.36 1.08
N ASP A 85 -6.32 -11.26 1.95
CA ASP A 85 -6.42 -11.65 3.36
C ASP A 85 -7.07 -10.57 4.23
N GLY A 86 -7.06 -9.31 3.80
CA GLY A 86 -7.62 -8.22 4.59
C GLY A 86 -7.16 -6.83 4.18
N LEU A 87 -7.36 -5.90 5.12
CA LEU A 87 -7.04 -4.48 4.96
C LEU A 87 -5.75 -4.15 5.70
N TYR A 88 -4.80 -3.56 4.98
CA TYR A 88 -3.51 -3.14 5.51
C TYR A 88 -3.40 -1.63 5.45
N ILE A 89 -2.63 -1.07 6.39
CA ILE A 89 -2.34 0.36 6.42
C ILE A 89 -0.82 0.53 6.35
N SER A 90 -0.36 1.26 5.34
CA SER A 90 1.03 1.65 5.17
C SER A 90 1.20 3.11 5.58
N PHE A 91 2.11 3.37 6.52
CA PHE A 91 2.41 4.72 7.00
C PHE A 91 3.71 5.22 6.40
N THR A 92 3.68 6.42 5.83
CA THR A 92 4.86 7.18 5.46
C THR A 92 5.15 8.19 6.56
N ILE A 93 6.35 8.11 7.10
CA ILE A 93 6.79 8.88 8.25
C ILE A 93 7.79 9.93 7.76
N GLU A 94 7.69 11.14 8.30
CA GLU A 94 8.62 12.24 8.03
C GLU A 94 9.40 12.60 9.30
N ASP A 95 10.71 12.79 9.15
CA ASP A 95 11.59 13.35 10.16
C ASP A 95 12.19 14.66 9.64
N LYS A 96 11.98 15.74 10.38
CA LYS A 96 12.47 17.08 10.05
C LYS A 96 13.83 17.39 10.68
N THR A 97 14.29 16.54 11.59
CA THR A 97 15.54 16.75 12.32
C THR A 97 16.77 16.35 11.51
N VAL A 98 16.60 15.43 10.56
CA VAL A 98 17.67 14.99 9.67
C VAL A 98 17.78 15.97 8.50
N PRO A 99 18.83 16.82 8.44
CA PRO A 99 19.04 17.69 7.30
C PRO A 99 19.37 16.85 6.07
N LEU A 100 18.82 17.22 4.92
CA LEU A 100 19.23 16.65 3.64
C LEU A 100 20.68 17.04 3.38
N ARG A 101 21.60 16.08 3.52
CA ARG A 101 22.99 16.27 3.12
C ARG A 101 23.04 16.30 1.59
N ARG A 102 22.81 17.47 1.00
CA ARG A 102 23.13 17.70 -0.41
C ARG A 102 24.65 17.65 -0.52
N ALA A 103 25.17 16.56 -1.06
CA ALA A 103 26.53 16.57 -1.58
C ALA A 103 26.48 17.43 -2.84
N GLU A 104 27.00 18.65 -2.76
CA GLU A 104 27.30 19.45 -3.94
C GLU A 104 28.46 18.76 -4.66
N ILE A 105 28.13 17.81 -5.52
CA ILE A 105 29.12 17.09 -6.33
C ILE A 105 29.53 18.07 -7.42
N GLN A 106 30.64 18.78 -7.20
CA GLN A 106 31.26 19.58 -8.26
C GLN A 106 31.84 18.60 -9.28
N PRO A 107 31.48 18.70 -10.58
CA PRO A 107 32.09 17.88 -11.62
C PRO A 107 33.56 18.25 -11.72
N THR A 108 34.42 17.42 -11.14
CA THR A 108 35.89 17.50 -11.27
C THR A 108 36.32 16.45 -12.29
N GLU A 109 37.44 16.67 -12.98
CA GLU A 109 38.01 15.73 -13.96
C GLU A 109 38.21 14.32 -13.37
N ASN A 110 38.56 14.22 -12.09
CA ASN A 110 38.71 12.95 -11.36
C ASN A 110 37.39 12.19 -11.11
N ASN A 111 36.25 12.89 -11.21
CA ASN A 111 34.91 12.36 -10.95
C ASN A 111 34.12 12.16 -12.25
N SER A 112 34.64 12.65 -13.37
CA SER A 112 34.13 12.35 -14.71
C SER A 112 34.72 11.04 -15.19
N CYS A 113 33.87 10.06 -15.54
CA CYS A 113 34.31 8.87 -16.26
C CYS A 113 34.58 9.26 -17.72
N MET A 114 35.72 9.89 -17.98
CA MET A 114 36.28 9.95 -19.31
C MET A 114 37.50 9.04 -19.31
N TYR A 115 37.50 8.11 -20.27
CA TYR A 115 38.55 7.14 -20.58
C TYR A 115 39.94 7.77 -20.59
#